data_AF-A0A522UUH5-F1
#
_entry.id   AF-A0A522UUH5-F1
#
_cell.length_a   1.000
_cell.length_b   1.000
_cell.length_c   1.000
_cell.angle_alpha   90.00
_cell.angle_beta   90.00
_cell.angle_gamma   90.00
#
_symmetry.space_group_name_H-M   'P 1'
#
loop_
_entity.id
_entity.type
_entity.pdbx_description
1 polymer ?
#
loop_
_entity_poly.entity_id
_entity_poly.type
_entity_poly.pdbx_seq_one_letter_code
_entity_poly.pdbx_strand_id
1 'polypeptide(L)' 'MRTTIDINEELINDVMKKAGVRTKKAAIVTALQDYLRHKKVEELKALVGNYETFDLTLDDLKKMRDVR' A
#
# COMPACT_ATOMS: atom_id res chain seq x y z
N MET A 1 -2.70 -5.27 22.75
CA MET A 1 -3.40 -4.29 23.62
C MET A 1 -4.88 -4.60 23.61
N ARG A 2 -5.57 -4.46 24.75
CA ARG A 2 -7.05 -4.52 24.83
C ARG A 2 -7.56 -3.09 24.87
N THR A 3 -8.47 -2.75 23.97
CA THR A 3 -9.00 -1.40 23.80
C THR A 3 -10.49 -1.49 23.52
N THR A 4 -11.26 -0.55 24.06
CA THR A 4 -12.67 -0.37 23.73
C THR A 4 -12.75 0.76 22.71
N ILE A 5 -13.40 0.51 21.58
CA ILE A 5 -13.53 1.47 20.48
C ILE A 5 -14.99 1.45 20.06
N ASP A 6 -15.58 2.63 19.88
CA ASP A 6 -16.92 2.76 19.31
C ASP A 6 -16.83 2.76 17.77
N ILE A 7 -17.50 1.80 17.14
CA ILE A 7 -17.46 1.56 15.69
C ILE A 7 -18.85 1.12 15.23
N ASN A 8 -19.27 1.62 14.07
CA ASN A 8 -20.51 1.20 13.42
C ASN A 8 -20.56 -0.33 13.18
N GLU A 9 -21.63 -0.97 13.64
CA GLU A 9 -21.76 -2.42 13.60
C GLU A 9 -21.95 -2.99 12.18
N GLU A 10 -22.64 -2.28 11.30
CA GLU A 10 -22.82 -2.69 9.90
C GLU A 10 -21.47 -2.69 9.18
N LEU A 11 -20.66 -1.65 9.39
CA LEU A 11 -19.33 -1.53 8.80
C LEU A 11 -18.43 -2.70 9.19
N ILE A 12 -18.34 -3.04 10.48
CA ILE A 12 -17.48 -4.15 10.91
C ILE A 12 -18.00 -5.50 10.38
N ASN A 13 -19.31 -5.68 10.29
CA ASN A 13 -19.91 -6.89 9.74
C ASN A 13 -19.60 -7.04 8.24
N ASP A 14 -19.63 -5.94 7.49
CA ASP A 14 -19.28 -5.96 6.06
C ASP A 14 -17.79 -6.24 5.85
N VAL A 15 -16.92 -5.64 6.67
CA VAL A 15 -15.49 -5.97 6.64
C VAL A 15 -15.27 -7.44 6.99
N MET A 16 -15.96 -7.97 8.01
CA MET A 16 -15.86 -9.38 8.39
C MET A 16 -16.29 -10.32 7.24
N LYS A 17 -17.40 -10.01 6.57
CA LYS A 17 -17.89 -10.78 5.40
C LYS A 17 -16.90 -10.74 4.24
N LYS A 18 -16.41 -9.54 3.88
CA LYS A 18 -15.45 -9.36 2.77
C LYS A 18 -14.09 -9.98 3.07
N ALA A 19 -13.62 -9.90 4.31
CA ALA A 19 -12.35 -10.48 4.73
C ALA A 19 -12.45 -11.99 5.04
N GLY A 20 -13.67 -12.56 5.10
CA GLY A 20 -13.88 -13.98 5.42
C GLY A 20 -13.52 -14.37 6.85
N VAL A 21 -13.59 -13.43 7.80
CA VAL A 21 -13.15 -13.63 9.19
C VAL A 21 -14.33 -13.73 10.15
N ARG A 22 -14.17 -14.53 11.20
CA ARG A 22 -15.24 -14.82 12.18
C ARG A 22 -15.28 -13.86 13.38
N THR A 23 -14.27 -13.01 13.56
CA THR A 23 -14.19 -12.13 14.73
C THR A 23 -13.98 -10.66 14.34
N LYS A 24 -14.62 -9.75 15.09
CA LYS A 24 -14.44 -8.30 14.94
C LYS A 24 -12.95 -7.89 15.07
N LYS A 25 -12.21 -8.54 15.99
CA LYS A 25 -10.77 -8.32 16.15
C LYS A 25 -9.98 -8.66 14.88
N ALA A 26 -10.23 -9.82 14.27
CA ALA A 26 -9.54 -10.21 13.05
C ALA A 26 -9.84 -9.23 11.90
N ALA A 27 -11.10 -8.81 11.75
CA ALA A 27 -11.49 -7.84 10.74
C ALA A 27 -10.76 -6.50 10.89
N ILE A 28 -10.65 -5.98 12.13
CA ILE A 28 -9.90 -4.75 12.41
C ILE A 28 -8.42 -4.91 12.05
N VAL A 29 -7.80 -6.02 12.45
CA VAL A 29 -6.38 -6.28 12.15
C VAL A 29 -6.14 -6.34 10.64
N THR A 30 -6.97 -7.08 9.91
CA THR A 30 -6.86 -7.18 8.44
C THR A 30 -7.04 -5.82 7.78
N ALA A 31 -8.06 -5.06 8.17
CA ALA A 31 -8.31 -3.73 7.61
C ALA A 31 -7.14 -2.76 7.83
N LEU A 32 -6.50 -2.80 9.02
CA LEU A 32 -5.33 -1.98 9.31
C LEU A 32 -4.11 -2.40 8.49
N GLN A 33 -3.89 -3.69 8.30
CA GLN A 33 -2.80 -4.20 7.47
C GLN A 33 -2.99 -3.80 6.00
N ASP A 34 -4.20 -3.91 5.47
CA ASP A 34 -4.53 -3.51 4.10
C ASP A 34 -4.40 -2.00 3.91
N TYR A 35 -4.83 -1.21 4.89
CA TYR A 35 -4.65 0.24 4.88
C TYR A 35 -3.17 0.63 4.77
N LEU A 36 -2.30 0.03 5.60
CA LEU A 36 -0.86 0.27 5.53
C LEU A 36 -0.26 -0.18 4.20
N ARG A 37 -0.73 -1.31 3.64
CA ARG A 37 -0.30 -1.79 2.32
C ARG A 37 -0.67 -0.77 1.24
N HIS A 38 -1.87 -0.22 1.29
CA HIS A 38 -2.35 0.77 0.33
C HIS A 38 -1.53 2.07 0.45
N LYS A 39 -1.24 2.53 1.67
CA LYS A 39 -0.39 3.71 1.90
C LYS A 39 1.02 3.54 1.34
N LYS A 40 1.65 2.38 1.53
CA LYS A 40 2.96 2.09 0.91
C LYS A 40 2.92 2.16 -0.61
N VAL A 41 1.86 1.65 -1.23
CA VAL A 41 1.70 1.74 -2.69
C VAL A 41 1.50 3.18 -3.14
N GLU A 42 0.75 3.99 -2.39
CA GLU A 42 0.61 5.43 -2.66
C GLU A 42 1.93 6.18 -2.54
N GLU A 43 2.71 5.91 -1.48
CA GLU A 43 4.06 6.48 -1.29
C GLU A 43 4.98 6.12 -2.46
N LEU A 44 5.02 4.84 -2.85
CA LEU A 44 5.82 4.40 -3.99
C LEU A 44 5.37 5.09 -5.29
N LYS A 45 4.06 5.22 -5.52
CA LYS A 45 3.53 5.95 -6.69
C LYS A 45 3.92 7.43 -6.66
N ALA A 46 3.96 8.06 -5.51
CA ALA A 46 4.38 9.46 -5.37
C ALA A 46 5.88 9.68 -5.68
N LEU A 47 6.69 8.63 -5.53
CA LEU A 47 8.10 8.64 -5.93
C LEU A 47 8.27 8.45 -7.45
N VAL A 48 7.29 7.88 -8.16
CA VAL A 48 7.34 7.72 -9.61
C VAL A 48 7.18 9.09 -10.28
N GLY A 49 8.22 9.54 -10.98
CA GLY A 49 8.21 10.79 -11.76
C GLY A 49 8.85 11.99 -11.05
N ASN A 50 9.15 11.87 -9.75
CA ASN A 50 9.92 12.87 -8.99
C ASN A 50 11.41 12.51 -8.95
N TYR A 51 11.97 12.13 -10.10
CA TYR A 51 13.41 11.90 -10.21
C TYR A 51 14.08 13.18 -10.70
N GLU A 52 14.49 14.07 -9.78
CA GLU A 52 15.31 15.24 -10.15
C GLU A 52 16.67 14.81 -10.77
N THR A 53 17.13 13.59 -10.48
CA THR A 53 18.47 13.11 -10.80
C THR A 53 18.54 12.08 -11.94
N PHE A 54 17.40 11.68 -12.52
CA PHE A 54 17.36 10.70 -13.62
C PHE A 54 17.36 11.38 -14.99
N ASP A 55 18.35 12.26 -15.21
CA ASP A 55 18.58 13.00 -16.45
C ASP A 55 19.49 12.19 -17.40
N LEU A 56 19.05 10.99 -17.77
CA LEU A 56 19.77 10.17 -18.74
C LEU A 56 19.34 10.54 -20.16
N THR A 57 20.31 10.98 -20.97
CA THR A 57 20.07 11.24 -22.38
C THR A 57 20.08 9.95 -23.20
N LEU A 58 19.55 10.01 -24.42
CA LEU A 58 19.56 8.86 -25.35
C LEU A 58 20.98 8.34 -25.62
N ASP A 59 21.99 9.20 -25.59
CA ASP A 59 23.37 8.78 -25.82
C ASP A 59 23.98 8.09 -24.59
N ASP A 60 23.59 8.46 -23.37
CA ASP A 60 24.01 7.76 -22.16
C ASP A 60 23.46 6.34 -22.13
N LEU A 61 22.21 6.16 -22.58
CA LEU A 61 21.58 4.83 -22.71
C LEU A 61 22.25 3.97 -23.78
N LYS A 62 22.70 4.56 -24.91
CA LYS A 62 23.46 3.82 -25.93
C LYS A 62 24.81 3.34 -25.41
N LYS A 63 25.55 4.20 -24.70
CA LYS A 63 26.85 3.83 -24.09
C LYS A 63 26.71 2.66 -23.12
N MET A 64 25.66 2.63 -22.30
CA MET A 64 25.42 1.50 -21.39
C MET A 64 25.14 0.17 -22.10
N ARG A 65 24.57 0.21 -23.31
CA ARG A 65 24.24 -0.97 -24.11
C ARG A 65 25.44 -1.51 -24.88
N ASP A 66 26.32 -0.62 -25.35
CA ASP A 66 27.48 -0.98 -26.18
C ASP A 66 28.69 -1.46 -25.35
N VAL A 67 28.62 -1.40 -24.01
CA VAL A 67 29.64 -1.94 -23.08
C VAL A 67 29.42 -3.44 -22.78
N ARG A 68 28.61 -4.13 -23.59
CA ARG A 68 28.30 -5.56 -23.44
C ARG A 68 29.07 -6.45 -24.40
#